data_AF-A0A7Y0S4X3-F1
#
_entry.id   AF-A0A7Y0S4X3-F1
#
_cell.length_a   1.000
_cell.length_b   1.000
_cell.length_c   1.000
_cell.angle_alpha   90.00
_cell.angle_beta   90.00
_cell.angle_gamma   90.00
#
_symmetry.space_group_name_H-M   'P 1'
#
loop_
_entity.id
_entity.type
_entity.pdbx_description
1 polymer ?
#
loop_
_entity_poly.entity_id
_entity_poly.type
_entity_poly.pdbx_seq_one_letter_code
_entity_poly.pdbx_strand_id
1 'polypeptide(L)'
;VKLSYPSANVHGLLVQGMAKLGSAEELRISIAVDKVFGPVIVLGQGGSEWNIAQDAVAALPPLNMTIARYLVVVALKSGKIR
;
A
#
# COMPACT_ATOMS: atom_id res chain seq x y z
N VAL A 1 8.51 22.53 6.61
CA VAL A 1 8.92 22.10 7.97
C VAL A 1 9.24 23.28 8.88
N LYS A 2 10.30 24.08 8.66
CA LYS A 2 10.65 25.18 9.59
C LYS A 2 9.58 26.27 9.76
N LEU A 3 8.77 26.54 8.73
CA LEU A 3 7.65 27.49 8.80
C LEU A 3 6.40 26.92 9.49
N SER A 4 6.12 25.62 9.31
CA SER A 4 4.91 24.96 9.83
C SER A 4 5.15 24.28 11.20
N TYR A 5 6.39 23.90 11.48
CA TYR A 5 6.86 23.18 12.66
C TYR A 5 8.28 23.69 13.03
N PRO A 6 8.39 24.93 13.53
CA PRO A 6 9.68 25.57 13.82
C PRO A 6 10.52 24.84 14.86
N SER A 7 9.90 24.04 15.73
CA SER A 7 10.56 23.24 16.77
C SER A 7 10.99 21.83 16.31
N ALA A 8 10.79 21.46 15.04
CA ALA A 8 11.13 20.13 14.56
C ALA A 8 12.65 19.89 14.47
N ASN A 9 13.14 18.89 15.19
CA ASN A 9 14.52 18.42 15.11
C ASN A 9 14.64 17.28 14.08
N VAL A 10 15.18 17.58 12.90
CA VAL A 10 15.38 16.60 11.80
C VAL A 10 16.78 16.00 11.88
N HIS A 11 16.87 14.70 12.18
CA HIS A 11 18.16 14.00 12.40
C HIS A 11 18.86 13.55 11.11
N GLY A 12 18.16 13.50 9.97
CA GLY A 12 18.73 13.03 8.72
C GLY A 12 17.73 12.99 7.56
N LEU A 13 18.24 12.67 6.37
CA LEU A 13 17.46 12.56 5.13
C LEU A 13 17.97 11.37 4.32
N LEU A 14 17.04 10.68 3.64
CA LEU A 14 17.34 9.63 2.67
C LEU A 14 17.08 10.19 1.26
N VAL A 15 18.10 10.17 0.40
CA VAL A 15 17.95 10.51 -1.02
C VAL A 15 17.90 9.23 -1.83
N GLN A 16 16.89 9.11 -2.69
CA GLN A 16 16.76 8.03 -3.66
C GLN A 16 16.55 8.65 -5.04
N GLY A 17 16.96 7.94 -6.09
CA GLY A 17 16.69 8.35 -7.46
C GLY A 17 15.19 8.33 -7.74
N MET A 18 14.68 9.33 -8.47
CA MET A 18 13.28 9.31 -8.89
C MET A 18 13.04 8.15 -9.86
N ALA A 19 12.02 7.33 -9.58
CA ALA A 19 11.56 6.34 -10.53
C ALA A 19 10.95 7.03 -11.76
N LYS A 20 11.28 6.56 -12.96
CA LYS A 20 10.65 7.02 -14.20
C LYS A 20 9.34 6.28 -14.41
N LEU A 21 8.32 6.66 -13.63
CA LEU A 21 6.96 6.15 -13.80
C LEU A 21 6.34 6.88 -15.00
N GLY A 22 6.29 6.23 -16.16
CA GLY A 22 5.50 6.74 -17.29
C GLY A 22 4.01 6.60 -16.96
N SER A 23 3.32 5.67 -17.62
CA SER A 23 1.94 5.28 -17.31
C SER A 23 1.87 4.15 -16.26
N ALA A 24 2.80 4.12 -15.31
CA ALA A 24 2.87 3.05 -14.31
C ALA A 24 1.96 3.39 -13.13
N GLU A 25 1.18 2.39 -12.69
CA GLU A 25 0.34 2.52 -11.50
C GLU A 25 1.17 2.36 -10.23
N GLU A 26 0.99 3.30 -9.30
CA GLU A 26 1.55 3.16 -7.96
C GLU A 26 0.68 2.17 -7.18
N LEU A 27 1.29 1.13 -6.61
CA LEU A 27 0.60 0.12 -5.81
C LEU A 27 1.17 0.06 -4.41
N ARG A 28 0.32 -0.29 -3.44
CA ARG A 28 0.71 -0.59 -2.07
C ARG A 28 0.37 -2.04 -1.74
N ILE A 29 1.38 -2.76 -1.27
CA ILE A 29 1.22 -4.05 -0.61
C ILE A 29 1.72 -3.94 0.83
N SER A 30 0.96 -4.46 1.77
CA SER A 30 1.40 -4.54 3.17
C SER A 30 0.83 -5.75 3.88
N ILE A 31 1.36 -6.03 5.06
CA ILE A 31 0.83 -7.01 5.99
C ILE A 31 0.19 -6.24 7.13
N ALA A 32 -1.09 -6.51 7.38
CA ALA A 32 -1.81 -6.00 8.55
C ALA A 32 -2.13 -7.16 9.49
N VAL A 33 -2.38 -6.86 10.77
CA VAL A 33 -2.81 -7.86 11.75
C VAL A 33 -4.29 -7.65 12.02
N ASP A 34 -5.10 -8.59 11.53
CA ASP A 34 -6.51 -8.68 11.86
C ASP A 34 -6.71 -9.38 13.21
N LYS A 35 -7.70 -8.94 13.99
CA LYS A 35 -7.97 -9.44 15.34
C LYS A 35 -8.44 -10.90 15.36
N VAL A 36 -9.06 -11.37 14.29
CA VAL A 36 -9.64 -12.71 14.16
C VAL A 36 -8.72 -13.61 13.35
N PHE A 37 -8.24 -13.11 12.21
CA PHE A 37 -7.49 -13.92 11.24
C PHE A 37 -5.97 -13.88 11.44
N GLY A 38 -5.45 -12.98 12.28
CA GLY A 38 -4.02 -12.76 12.41
C GLY A 38 -3.45 -12.03 11.18
N PRO A 39 -2.27 -12.41 10.65
CA PRO A 39 -1.66 -11.66 9.55
C PRO A 39 -2.49 -11.79 8.26
N VAL A 40 -2.80 -10.65 7.65
CA VAL A 40 -3.50 -10.54 6.37
C VAL A 40 -2.65 -9.74 5.39
N ILE A 41 -2.62 -10.16 4.13
CA ILE A 41 -1.95 -9.44 3.04
C ILE A 41 -2.97 -8.52 2.40
N VAL A 42 -2.66 -7.23 2.32
CA VAL A 42 -3.53 -6.21 1.75
C VAL A 42 -2.90 -5.58 0.52
N LEU A 43 -3.72 -5.31 -0.50
CA LEU A 43 -3.32 -4.75 -1.78
C LEU A 43 -4.28 -3.62 -2.18
N GLY A 44 -3.74 -2.49 -2.62
CA GLY A 44 -4.51 -1.36 -3.14
C GLY A 44 -3.63 -0.36 -3.90
N GLN A 45 -4.23 0.75 -4.33
CA GLN A 45 -3.52 1.87 -4.95
C GLN A 45 -2.50 2.48 -3.96
N GLY A 46 -1.34 2.86 -4.48
CA GLY A 46 -0.35 3.67 -3.79
C GLY A 46 -0.81 5.12 -3.56
N GLY A 47 0.07 5.94 -2.97
CA GLY A 47 -0.24 7.30 -2.53
C GLY A 47 -0.20 7.51 -1.02
N SER A 48 -0.43 8.74 -0.57
CA SER A 48 -0.16 9.17 0.81
C SER A 48 -1.25 8.79 1.81
N GLU A 49 -2.52 9.06 1.52
CA GLU A 49 -3.62 8.74 2.44
C GLU A 49 -4.24 7.41 2.08
N TRP A 50 -4.41 6.54 3.08
CA TRP A 50 -4.93 5.19 2.86
C TRP A 50 -5.68 4.69 4.09
N ASN A 51 -6.92 4.23 3.87
CA ASN A 51 -7.69 3.48 4.84
C ASN A 51 -7.79 2.03 4.38
N ILE A 52 -7.14 1.10 5.08
CA ILE A 52 -7.10 -0.32 4.73
C ILE A 52 -8.51 -0.90 4.49
N ALA A 53 -9.51 -0.48 5.27
CA ALA A 53 -10.87 -0.99 5.14
C ALA A 53 -11.60 -0.49 3.89
N GLN A 54 -11.20 0.67 3.34
CA GLN A 54 -11.87 1.30 2.21
C GLN A 54 -11.07 1.21 0.92
N ASP A 55 -9.75 1.12 0.99
CA ASP A 55 -8.87 1.35 -0.15
C ASP A 55 -8.04 0.11 -0.51
N ALA A 56 -8.33 -1.03 0.12
CA ALA A 56 -7.61 -2.27 -0.09
C ALA A 56 -8.54 -3.47 -0.30
N VAL A 57 -7.99 -4.50 -0.93
CA VAL A 57 -8.48 -5.88 -0.85
C VAL A 57 -7.54 -6.70 0.04
N ALA A 58 -8.05 -7.74 0.67
CA ALA A 58 -7.29 -8.57 1.60
C ALA A 58 -7.29 -10.06 1.17
N ALA A 59 -6.20 -10.76 1.48
CA ALA A 59 -6.09 -12.21 1.40
C ALA A 59 -5.34 -12.77 2.60
N LEU A 60 -5.66 -14.02 2.96
CA LEU A 60 -4.95 -14.74 4.01
C LEU A 60 -3.67 -15.39 3.44
N PRO A 61 -2.57 -15.42 4.21
CA PRO A 61 -1.41 -16.23 3.87
C PRO A 61 -1.73 -17.74 4.05
N PRO A 62 -1.08 -18.64 3.30
CA PRO A 62 -0.10 -18.38 2.24
C PRO A 62 -0.75 -18.03 0.89
N LEU A 63 -0.12 -17.12 0.14
CA LEU A 63 -0.50 -16.81 -1.25
C LEU A 63 0.29 -17.70 -2.21
N ASN A 64 -0.39 -18.64 -2.86
CA ASN A 64 0.13 -19.23 -4.10
C ASN A 64 -0.17 -18.31 -5.30
N MET A 65 0.42 -18.61 -6.46
CA MET A 65 0.25 -17.79 -7.67
C MET A 65 -1.20 -17.64 -8.11
N THR A 66 -2.04 -18.66 -7.90
CA THR A 66 -3.47 -18.62 -8.24
C THR A 66 -4.22 -17.62 -7.36
N ILE A 67 -4.03 -17.66 -6.04
CA ILE A 67 -4.69 -16.75 -5.09
C ILE A 67 -4.15 -15.34 -5.25
N ALA A 68 -2.84 -15.17 -5.49
CA ALA A 68 -2.23 -13.87 -5.73
C ALA A 68 -2.80 -13.21 -6.99
N ARG A 69 -2.94 -13.97 -8.08
CA ARG A 69 -3.60 -13.48 -9.31
C ARG A 69 -5.05 -13.08 -9.03
N TYR A 70 -5.78 -13.86 -8.23
CA TYR A 70 -7.15 -13.52 -7.88
C TYR A 70 -7.23 -12.23 -7.06
N LEU A 71 -6.33 -12.03 -6.09
CA LEU A 71 -6.24 -10.81 -5.28
C LEU A 71 -6.08 -9.57 -6.18
N VAL A 72 -5.20 -9.63 -7.18
CA VAL A 72 -5.00 -8.54 -8.17
C VAL A 72 -6.26 -8.31 -8.99
N VAL A 73 -6.90 -9.38 -9.49
CA VAL A 73 -8.15 -9.26 -10.27
C VAL A 73 -9.27 -8.62 -9.45
N VAL A 74 -9.41 -9.00 -8.18
CA VAL A 74 -10.41 -8.41 -7.28
C VAL A 74 -10.09 -6.94 -7.02
N ALA A 75 -8.82 -6.59 -6.79
CA ALA A 75 -8.39 -5.20 -6.59
C ALA A 75 -8.79 -4.29 -7.76
N LEU A 76 -8.54 -4.74 -9.00
CA LEU A 76 -8.93 -4.04 -10.22
C LEU A 76 -10.45 -3.94 -10.37
N LYS A 77 -11.18 -5.06 -10.22
CA LYS A 77 -12.64 -5.09 -10.38
C LYS A 77 -13.39 -4.27 -9.35
N SER A 78 -12.85 -4.16 -8.14
CA SER A 78 -13.44 -3.39 -7.05
C SER A 78 -12.97 -1.93 -7.02
N GLY A 79 -12.18 -1.50 -8.01
CA GLY A 79 -11.70 -0.12 -8.15
C GLY A 79 -10.72 0.30 -7.05
N LYS A 80 -10.11 -0.67 -6.33
CA LYS A 80 -9.06 -0.41 -5.34
C LYS A 80 -7.70 -0.20 -5.99
N ILE A 81 -7.56 -0.62 -7.25
CA ILE A 81 -6.48 -0.26 -8.18
C ILE A 81 -7.17 0.24 -9.46
N ARG A 82 -6.66 1.34 -10.03
CA ARG A 82 -7.22 1.96 -11.24
C ARG A 82 -6.43 1.60 -12.49
#